data_AF-A0A931WEH8-F1
#
_entry.id   AF-A0A931WEH8-F1
#
_cell.length_a   1.000
_cell.length_b   1.000
_cell.length_c   1.000
_cell.angle_alpha   90.00
_cell.angle_beta   90.00
_cell.angle_gamma   90.00
#
_symmetry.space_group_name_H-M   'P 1'
#
loop_
_entity.id
_entity.type
_entity.pdbx_description
1 polymer ?
#
loop_
_entity_poly.entity_id
_entity_poly.type
_entity_poly.pdbx_seq_one_letter_code
_entity_poly.pdbx_strand_id
1 'polypeptide(L)' 'MIRKIGSKYVVVAESGRKMGTYKTKKEAKKRLQQIEFFKHLKKRGI' A
#
# COMPACT_ATOMS: atom_id res chain seq x y z
N MET A 1 -0.91 3.94 -3.31
CA MET A 1 -0.08 3.99 -4.54
C MET A 1 1.22 3.21 -4.32
N ILE A 2 1.84 2.68 -5.37
CA ILE A 2 3.15 2.02 -5.30
C ILE A 2 4.17 2.87 -6.05
N ARG A 3 5.28 3.19 -5.39
CA ARG A 3 6.36 4.01 -5.93
C ARG A 3 7.65 3.21 -5.90
N LYS A 4 8.33 3.07 -7.04
CA LYS A 4 9.64 2.39 -7.10
C LYS A 4 10.72 3.39 -6.70
N ILE A 5 11.56 3.02 -5.74
CA ILE A 5 12.69 3.83 -5.27
C ILE A 5 13.93 2.94 -5.35
N GLY A 6 14.78 3.20 -6.34
CA GLY A 6 15.91 2.34 -6.66
C GLY A 6 15.46 0.91 -6.98
N SER A 7 15.95 -0.05 -6.20
CA SER A 7 15.63 -1.48 -6.29
C SER A 7 14.45 -1.93 -5.43
N LYS A 8 13.79 -1.02 -4.69
CA LYS A 8 12.69 -1.33 -3.77
C LYS A 8 11.36 -0.71 -4.22
N TYR A 9 10.26 -1.27 -3.74
CA TYR A 9 8.89 -0.81 -3.98
C TYR A 9 8.28 -0.27 -2.68
N VAL A 10 7.99 1.02 -2.63
CA VAL A 10 7.37 1.67 -1.47
C VAL A 10 5.89 1.86 -1.72
N VAL A 11 5.06 1.40 -0.80
CA VAL A 11 3.62 1.71 -0.79
C VAL A 11 3.44 3.03 -0.07
N VAL A 12 2.82 4.00 -0.72
CA VAL A 12 2.49 5.32 -0.16
C VAL A 12 0.98 5.53 -0.21
N ALA A 13 0.44 6.12 0.85
CA ALA A 13 -0.93 6.60 0.88
C ALA A 13 -1.08 7.88 0.04
N GLU A 14 -2.32 8.26 -0.22
CA GLU A 14 -2.67 9.50 -0.93
C GLU A 14 -2.11 10.74 -0.22
N SER A 15 -2.08 10.72 1.11
CA SER A 15 -1.48 11.78 1.94
C SER A 15 0.06 11.84 1.87
N GLY A 16 0.71 11.01 1.05
CA GLY A 16 2.18 10.92 0.97
C GLY A 16 2.82 10.07 2.07
N ARG A 17 2.04 9.61 3.06
CA ARG A 17 2.54 8.76 4.15
C ARG A 17 3.03 7.40 3.61
N LYS A 18 4.25 7.00 3.98
CA LYS A 18 4.81 5.68 3.66
C LYS A 18 4.08 4.60 4.47
N MET A 19 3.55 3.59 3.77
CA MET A 19 2.77 2.48 4.32
C MET A 19 3.53 1.16 4.34
N GLY A 20 4.71 1.12 3.72
CA GLY A 20 5.62 -0.02 3.74
C GLY A 20 6.63 0.02 2.59
N THR A 21 7.76 -0.67 2.76
CA THR A 21 8.78 -0.84 1.71
C THR A 21 9.00 -2.33 1.48
N TYR A 22 9.03 -2.73 0.21
CA TYR A 22 9.07 -4.12 -0.23
C TYR A 22 10.15 -4.34 -1.26
N LYS A 23 10.69 -5.56 -1.35
CA LYS A 23 11.69 -5.92 -2.36
C LYS A 23 11.03 -6.15 -3.72
N THR A 24 9.83 -6.72 -3.73
CA THR A 24 9.12 -7.04 -4.98
C THR A 24 7.85 -6.22 -5.18
N LYS A 25 7.47 -6.04 -6.45
CA LYS A 25 6.20 -5.40 -6.83
C LYS A 25 4.99 -6.20 -6.32
N LYS A 26 5.12 -7.54 -6.24
CA LYS A 26 4.05 -8.46 -5.80
C LYS A 26 3.69 -8.24 -4.34
N GLU A 27 4.68 -8.13 -3.46
CA GLU A 27 4.46 -7.82 -2.03
C GLU A 27 3.85 -6.44 -1.84
N ALA A 28 4.35 -5.42 -2.55
CA ALA A 28 3.78 -4.08 -2.51
C ALA A 28 2.32 -4.05 -2.98
N LYS A 29 1.96 -4.83 -4.01
CA LYS A 29 0.57 -5.02 -4.46
C LYS A 29 -0.30 -5.66 -3.39
N LYS A 30 0.15 -6.75 -2.76
CA LYS A 30 -0.58 -7.40 -1.66
C LYS A 30 -0.86 -6.41 -0.52
N ARG A 31 0.14 -5.60 -0.14
CA ARG A 31 -0.06 -4.57 0.89
C ARG A 31 -1.07 -3.50 0.47
N LEU A 32 -1.00 -3.04 -0.78
CA LEU A 32 -1.95 -2.06 -1.29
C LEU A 32 -3.39 -2.59 -1.22
N GLN A 33 -3.60 -3.85 -1.62
CA GLN A 33 -4.91 -4.51 -1.53
C GLN A 33 -5.42 -4.61 -0.09
N GLN A 34 -4.56 -4.95 0.87
CA GLN A 34 -4.93 -4.94 2.29
C GLN A 34 -5.40 -3.55 2.74
N ILE A 35 -4.66 -2.50 2.37
CA ILE A 35 -5.00 -1.12 2.74
C ILE A 35 -6.37 -0.73 2.15
N GLU A 36 -6.63 -1.07 0.89
CA GLU A 36 -7.93 -0.79 0.26
C GLU A 36 -9.07 -1.59 0.90
N PHE A 37 -8.81 -2.87 1.23
CA PHE A 37 -9.77 -3.70 1.95
C PHE A 37 -10.15 -3.08 3.30
N PHE A 38 -9.17 -2.69 4.11
CA PHE A 38 -9.43 -2.03 5.39
C PHE A 38 -10.12 -0.66 5.23
N LYS A 39 -9.81 0.10 4.18
CA LYS A 39 -10.54 1.34 3.87
C LYS A 39 -12.02 1.05 3.58
N HIS A 40 -12.31 0.00 2.81
CA HIS A 40 -13.68 -0.37 2.47
C HIS A 40 -14.44 -0.92 3.67
N LEU A 41 -13.79 -1.69 4.55
CA LEU A 41 -14.38 -2.15 5.81
C LEU A 41 -14.72 -0.97 6.72
N LYS A 42 -13.77 -0.05 6.93
CA LYS A 42 -14.01 1.16 7.73
C LYS A 42 -15.17 2.00 7.17
N LYS A 43 -15.27 2.09 5.84
CA LYS A 43 -16.39 2.79 5.18
C LYS A 43 -17.73 2.09 5.38
N ARG A 44 -17.74 0.76 5.52
CA ARG A 44 -18.94 -0.03 5.84
C ARG A 44 -19.30 -0.02 7.32
N GLY A 45 -18.49 0.58 8.20
CA GLY A 45 -18.78 0.68 9.63
C GLY A 45 -18.71 -0.65 10.38
N ILE A 46 -17.95 -1.62 9.85
CA ILE A 46 -17.65 -2.91 10.48
C ILE A 46 -16.31 -2.82 11.18
#